data_AF-A0AAC9K5A6-F1
#
_entry.id   AF-A0AAC9K5A6-F1
#
_cell.length_a   1.000
_cell.length_b   1.000
_cell.length_c   1.000
_cell.angle_alpha   90.00
_cell.angle_beta   90.00
_cell.angle_gamma   90.00
#
_symmetry.space_group_name_H-M   'P 1'
#
loop_
_entity.id
_entity.type
_entity.pdbx_description
1 polymer ?
#
loop_
_entity_poly.entity_id
_entity_poly.type
_entity_poly.pdbx_seq_one_letter_code
_entity_poly.pdbx_strand_id
1 'polypeptide(L)'
;MQASYPLWWKDIEVPPPVEWIYTFEELSGDETAEQWALASAIFIAQTRRRTGSGPTFAELFMHLMPDTNGIPGRLPDDLEFVQRRRIVAAFRGLAAIEWRRRGMISFDRGVTPSLRVGREFRAHSRQRQLARTE
;
A
#
# COMPACT_ATOMS: atom_id res chain seq x y z
N MET A 1 17.82 -5.68 24.97
CA MET A 1 17.32 -4.84 23.87
C MET A 1 15.99 -5.41 23.45
N GLN A 2 14.86 -4.73 23.72
CA GLN A 2 13.60 -5.12 23.07
C GLN A 2 13.77 -4.80 21.59
N ALA A 3 13.70 -5.82 20.73
CA ALA A 3 13.60 -5.59 19.29
C ALA A 3 12.34 -4.77 19.06
N SER A 4 12.49 -3.51 18.62
CA SER A 4 11.34 -2.67 18.30
C SER A 4 10.73 -3.20 17.00
N TYR A 5 9.62 -3.92 17.11
CA TYR A 5 8.89 -4.39 15.93
C TYR A 5 8.36 -3.21 15.09
N PRO A 6 8.10 -3.43 13.79
CA PRO A 6 7.51 -2.41 12.94
C PRO A 6 6.19 -1.88 13.50
N LEU A 7 5.85 -0.62 13.22
CA LEU A 7 4.65 0.03 13.77
C LEU A 7 3.32 -0.65 13.41
N TRP A 8 3.28 -1.44 12.33
CA TRP A 8 2.11 -2.25 11.98
C TRP A 8 1.93 -3.49 12.86
N TRP A 9 2.96 -3.88 13.62
CA TRP A 9 2.99 -5.00 14.57
C TRP A 9 3.06 -4.52 16.03
N LYS A 10 2.24 -3.54 16.36
CA LYS A 10 2.22 -2.95 17.71
C LYS A 10 1.32 -3.76 18.66
N ASP A 11 1.70 -3.83 19.94
CA ASP A 11 0.92 -4.45 21.02
C ASP A 11 0.64 -5.94 20.77
N ILE A 12 1.66 -6.67 20.27
CA ILE A 12 1.63 -8.12 20.05
C ILE A 12 2.91 -8.68 20.67
N GLU A 13 2.76 -9.67 21.55
CA GLU A 13 3.88 -10.22 22.34
C GLU A 13 4.78 -11.15 21.51
N VAL A 14 4.21 -11.81 20.50
CA VAL A 14 4.94 -12.69 19.60
C VAL A 14 5.58 -11.91 18.45
N PRO A 15 6.73 -12.36 17.91
CA PRO A 15 7.35 -11.72 16.75
C PRO A 15 6.45 -11.73 15.51
N PRO A 16 6.55 -10.72 14.63
CA PRO A 16 5.88 -10.75 13.34
C PRO A 16 6.40 -11.91 12.48
N PRO A 17 5.54 -12.58 11.70
CA PRO A 17 5.99 -13.53 10.70
C PRO A 17 6.98 -12.87 9.73
N VAL A 18 8.04 -13.61 9.38
CA VAL A 18 9.13 -13.07 8.57
C VAL A 18 8.67 -12.58 7.19
N GLU A 19 7.70 -13.27 6.59
CA GLU A 19 7.08 -12.90 5.31
C GLU A 19 6.48 -11.49 5.36
N TRP A 20 5.84 -11.13 6.47
CA TRP A 20 5.27 -9.79 6.65
C TRP A 20 6.34 -8.71 6.78
N ILE A 21 7.47 -9.01 7.40
CA ILE A 21 8.59 -8.08 7.52
C ILE A 21 9.20 -7.83 6.13
N TYR A 22 9.56 -8.90 5.42
CA TYR A 22 10.17 -8.79 4.10
C TYR A 22 9.25 -8.13 3.09
N THR A 23 7.97 -8.49 3.04
CA THR A 23 7.03 -7.82 2.14
C THR A 23 6.82 -6.36 2.53
N PHE A 24 6.84 -6.01 3.82
CA PHE A 24 6.75 -4.60 4.22
C PHE A 24 7.97 -3.81 3.74
N GLU A 25 9.17 -4.36 3.93
CA GLU A 25 10.43 -3.78 3.47
C GLU A 25 10.45 -3.68 1.94
N GLU A 26 10.00 -4.70 1.22
CA GLU A 26 9.88 -4.67 -0.23
C GLU A 26 8.92 -3.58 -0.70
N LEU A 27 7.78 -3.39 -0.02
CA LEU A 27 6.80 -2.37 -0.40
C LEU A 27 7.21 -0.95 -0.02
N SER A 28 8.07 -0.75 0.98
CA SER A 28 8.32 0.56 1.60
C SER A 28 9.80 0.94 1.79
N GLY A 29 10.73 0.04 1.52
CA GLY A 29 12.17 0.26 1.59
C GLY A 29 12.68 1.17 0.48
N ASP A 30 13.75 1.92 0.75
CA ASP A 30 14.20 2.99 -0.14
C ASP A 30 14.57 2.52 -1.55
N GLU A 31 15.03 1.27 -1.70
CA GLU A 31 15.43 0.69 -2.98
C GLU A 31 14.25 0.33 -3.88
N THR A 32 13.10 -0.05 -3.30
CA THR A 32 11.98 -0.66 -4.02
C THR A 32 10.67 0.12 -3.92
N ALA A 33 10.52 0.99 -2.92
CA ALA A 33 9.29 1.73 -2.64
C ALA A 33 8.83 2.59 -3.80
N GLU A 34 9.76 3.14 -4.60
CA GLU A 34 9.39 3.97 -5.75
C GLU A 34 8.69 3.16 -6.84
N GLN A 35 9.17 1.95 -7.13
CA GLN A 35 8.53 1.04 -8.09
C GLN A 35 7.12 0.66 -7.64
N TRP A 36 6.95 0.31 -6.36
CA TRP A 36 5.64 -0.03 -5.80
C TRP A 36 4.69 1.17 -5.73
N ALA A 37 5.22 2.36 -5.43
CA ALA A 37 4.45 3.59 -5.44
C ALA A 37 3.93 3.91 -6.85
N LEU A 38 4.77 3.73 -7.87
CA LEU A 38 4.39 3.90 -9.28
C LEU A 38 3.34 2.87 -9.70
N ALA A 39 3.55 1.58 -9.42
CA ALA A 39 2.60 0.51 -9.73
C ALA A 39 1.22 0.78 -9.10
N SER A 40 1.22 1.21 -7.84
CA SER A 40 0.01 1.62 -7.12
C SER A 40 -0.71 2.77 -7.81
N ALA A 41 0.02 3.81 -8.20
CA ALA A 41 -0.55 4.97 -8.87
C ALA A 41 -1.15 4.62 -10.24
N ILE A 42 -0.50 3.74 -11.01
CA ILE A 42 -1.01 3.22 -12.28
C ILE A 42 -2.33 2.49 -12.07
N PHE A 43 -2.39 1.56 -11.11
CA PHE A 43 -3.61 0.81 -10.83
C PHE A 43 -4.76 1.72 -10.37
N ILE A 44 -4.48 2.69 -9.50
CA ILE A 44 -5.49 3.67 -9.07
C ILE A 44 -5.99 4.49 -10.26
N ALA A 45 -5.10 4.94 -11.15
CA ALA A 45 -5.48 5.70 -12.34
C ALA A 45 -6.39 4.88 -13.26
N GLN A 46 -6.05 3.62 -13.53
CA GLN A 46 -6.83 2.70 -14.34
C GLN A 46 -8.21 2.43 -13.73
N THR A 47 -8.26 2.14 -12.42
CA THR A 47 -9.51 1.90 -11.70
C THR A 47 -10.43 3.11 -11.72
N ARG A 48 -9.88 4.32 -11.52
CA ARG A 48 -10.65 5.57 -11.60
C ARG A 48 -11.20 5.85 -12.99
N ARG A 49 -10.43 5.58 -14.04
CA ARG A 49 -10.92 5.69 -15.42
C ARG A 49 -12.07 4.73 -15.71
N ARG A 50 -12.02 3.51 -15.16
CA ARG A 50 -13.04 2.48 -15.38
C ARG A 50 -14.32 2.69 -14.56
N THR A 51 -14.19 3.14 -13.31
CA THR A 51 -15.30 3.10 -12.33
C THR A 51 -15.77 4.47 -11.85
N GLY A 52 -15.08 5.55 -12.23
CA GLY A 52 -15.30 6.89 -11.68
C GLY A 52 -14.81 7.10 -10.24
N SER A 53 -14.45 6.03 -9.53
CA SER A 53 -13.98 6.06 -8.14
C SER A 53 -12.62 5.34 -7.97
N GLY A 54 -11.94 5.59 -6.85
CA GLY A 54 -10.67 4.90 -6.55
C GLY A 54 -10.91 3.47 -6.07
N PRO A 55 -9.90 2.60 -6.08
CA PRO A 55 -9.98 1.33 -5.37
C PRO A 55 -9.98 1.55 -3.85
N THR A 56 -10.39 0.53 -3.10
CA THR A 56 -10.11 0.37 -1.69
C THR A 56 -8.66 -0.09 -1.47
N PHE A 57 -8.17 0.01 -0.23
CA PHE A 57 -6.86 -0.57 0.12
C PHE A 57 -6.84 -2.10 -0.08
N ALA A 58 -7.95 -2.80 0.14
CA ALA A 58 -8.01 -4.23 -0.09
C ALA A 58 -7.80 -4.55 -1.58
N GLU A 59 -8.53 -3.87 -2.47
CA GLU A 59 -8.42 -4.07 -3.93
C GLU A 59 -7.03 -3.70 -4.45
N LEU A 60 -6.43 -2.60 -3.97
CA LEU A 60 -5.06 -2.25 -4.33
C LEU A 60 -4.08 -3.36 -3.94
N PHE A 61 -4.14 -3.87 -2.71
CA PHE A 61 -3.19 -4.88 -2.27
C PHE A 61 -3.44 -6.26 -2.90
N MET A 62 -4.71 -6.62 -3.19
CA MET A 62 -5.02 -7.81 -3.99
C MET A 62 -4.44 -7.70 -5.41
N HIS A 63 -4.40 -6.50 -5.99
CA HIS A 63 -3.77 -6.28 -7.29
C HIS A 63 -2.24 -6.38 -7.22
N LEU A 64 -1.62 -5.85 -6.17
CA LEU A 64 -0.15 -5.85 -6.01
C LEU A 64 0.41 -7.23 -5.63
N MET A 65 -0.37 -8.03 -4.89
CA MET A 65 0.02 -9.37 -4.46
C MET A 65 -1.11 -10.37 -4.79
N PRO A 66 -1.28 -10.72 -6.08
CA PRO A 66 -2.39 -11.57 -6.52
C PRO A 66 -2.31 -12.99 -5.94
N ASP A 67 -1.10 -13.56 -5.85
CA ASP A 67 -0.88 -14.95 -5.43
C ASP A 67 -1.28 -15.19 -3.97
N THR A 68 -1.25 -14.13 -3.16
CA THR A 68 -1.57 -14.20 -1.74
C THR A 68 -2.84 -13.44 -1.37
N ASN A 69 -3.63 -13.04 -2.37
CA ASN A 69 -4.86 -12.27 -2.18
C ASN A 69 -4.65 -10.98 -1.34
N GLY A 70 -3.51 -10.32 -1.54
CA GLY A 70 -3.20 -9.04 -0.90
C GLY A 70 -2.79 -9.10 0.57
N ILE A 71 -2.35 -10.26 1.07
CA ILE A 71 -1.76 -10.43 2.40
C ILE A 71 -0.40 -11.15 2.31
N PRO A 72 0.66 -10.74 3.04
CA PRO A 72 1.99 -11.34 2.88
C PRO A 72 2.07 -12.84 3.19
N GLY A 73 1.25 -13.31 4.13
CA GLY A 73 1.30 -14.69 4.61
C GLY A 73 0.36 -14.93 5.78
N ARG A 74 0.41 -16.13 6.36
CA ARG A 74 -0.47 -16.51 7.48
C ARG A 74 -0.05 -15.77 8.75
N LEU A 75 -1.04 -15.19 9.42
CA LEU A 75 -0.87 -14.61 10.76
C LEU A 75 -0.99 -15.70 11.84
N PRO A 76 -0.24 -15.61 12.96
CA PRO A 76 -0.30 -16.56 14.09
C PRO A 76 -1.74 -16.89 14.50
N ASP A 77 -2.02 -18.16 14.79
CA ASP A 77 -3.38 -18.68 15.00
C ASP A 77 -4.05 -18.17 16.28
N ASP A 78 -3.25 -17.78 17.27
CA ASP A 78 -3.65 -17.21 18.56
C ASP A 78 -4.10 -15.74 18.49
N LEU A 79 -3.92 -15.08 17.34
CA LEU A 79 -4.40 -13.72 17.17
C LEU A 79 -5.93 -13.65 17.03
N GLU A 80 -6.53 -12.80 17.84
CA GLU A 80 -7.94 -12.45 17.77
C GLU A 80 -8.30 -11.81 16.42
N PHE A 81 -9.54 -11.99 15.98
CA PHE A 81 -10.02 -11.44 14.71
C PHE A 81 -9.77 -9.92 14.60
N VAL A 82 -10.00 -9.18 15.69
CA VAL A 82 -9.78 -7.73 15.74
C VAL A 82 -8.31 -7.38 15.60
N GLN A 83 -7.41 -8.15 16.22
CA GLN A 83 -5.96 -7.96 16.09
C GLN A 83 -5.52 -8.21 14.64
N ARG A 84 -5.96 -9.31 14.02
CA ARG A 84 -5.67 -9.62 12.60
C ARG A 84 -6.09 -8.49 11.68
N ARG A 85 -7.32 -8.00 11.84
CA ARG A 85 -7.85 -6.89 11.03
C ARG A 85 -7.04 -5.60 11.24
N ARG A 86 -6.66 -5.29 12.48
CA ARG A 86 -5.82 -4.13 12.81
C ARG A 86 -4.45 -4.22 12.15
N ILE A 87 -3.80 -5.38 12.23
CA ILE A 87 -2.49 -5.63 11.62
C ILE A 87 -2.55 -5.43 10.11
N VAL A 88 -3.51 -6.06 9.42
CA VAL A 88 -3.68 -5.92 7.96
C VAL A 88 -3.91 -4.46 7.58
N ALA A 89 -4.79 -3.76 8.30
CA ALA A 89 -5.08 -2.35 8.03
C ALA A 89 -3.85 -1.46 8.27
N ALA A 90 -3.10 -1.69 9.35
CA ALA A 90 -1.90 -0.93 9.68
C ALA A 90 -0.78 -1.18 8.67
N PHE A 91 -0.55 -2.44 8.27
CA PHE A 91 0.41 -2.83 7.24
C PHE A 91 0.14 -2.09 5.93
N ARG A 92 -1.10 -2.19 5.42
CA ARG A 92 -1.51 -1.53 4.17
C ARG A 92 -1.41 -0.01 4.27
N GLY A 93 -1.84 0.54 5.41
CA GLY A 93 -1.83 1.97 5.67
C GLY A 93 -0.41 2.55 5.70
N LEU A 94 0.52 1.89 6.39
CA LEU A 94 1.90 2.36 6.51
C LEU A 94 2.67 2.29 5.18
N ALA A 95 2.52 1.20 4.42
CA ALA A 95 3.11 1.11 3.08
C ALA A 95 2.56 2.21 2.15
N ALA A 96 1.24 2.45 2.18
CA ALA A 96 0.65 3.51 1.39
C ALA A 96 1.00 4.93 1.85
N ILE A 97 1.29 5.14 3.14
CA ILE A 97 1.84 6.41 3.64
C ILE A 97 3.19 6.67 2.97
N GLU A 98 4.03 5.66 2.82
CA GLU A 98 5.32 5.80 2.15
C GLU A 98 5.15 6.20 0.68
N TRP A 99 4.26 5.53 -0.05
CA TRP A 99 3.95 5.88 -1.44
C TRP A 99 3.33 7.28 -1.58
N ARG A 100 2.57 7.72 -0.58
CA ARG A 100 2.02 9.08 -0.51
C ARG A 100 3.10 10.12 -0.27
N ARG A 101 4.09 9.85 0.60
CA ARG A 101 5.23 10.75 0.84
C ARG A 101 6.04 10.98 -0.43
N ARG A 102 6.15 9.96 -1.28
CA ARG A 102 6.75 10.03 -2.63
C ARG A 102 5.85 10.71 -3.67
N GLY A 103 4.66 11.15 -3.28
CA GLY A 103 3.75 11.90 -4.14
C GLY A 103 3.10 11.10 -5.27
N MET A 104 3.21 9.76 -5.25
CA MET A 104 2.64 8.88 -6.29
C MET A 104 1.16 8.61 -6.07
N ILE A 105 0.74 8.49 -4.81
CA ILE A 105 -0.67 8.29 -4.44
C ILE A 105 -1.16 9.34 -3.43
N SER A 106 -2.46 9.41 -3.23
CA SER A 106 -3.10 10.24 -2.20
C SER A 106 -4.39 9.57 -1.71
N PHE A 107 -4.82 9.91 -0.50
CA PHE A 107 -6.08 9.43 0.08
C PHE A 107 -6.55 10.34 1.22
N ASP A 108 -7.87 10.40 1.40
CA ASP A 108 -8.52 11.11 2.49
C ASP A 108 -8.84 10.16 3.67
N ARG A 109 -8.70 10.68 4.89
CA ARG A 109 -9.09 9.94 6.10
C ARG A 109 -10.61 9.89 6.21
N GLY A 110 -11.14 8.75 6.67
CA GLY A 110 -12.58 8.59 6.94
C GLY A 110 -13.46 8.42 5.71
N VAL A 111 -12.89 8.35 4.50
CA VAL A 111 -13.62 8.12 3.25
C VAL A 111 -13.23 6.76 2.68
N THR A 112 -14.18 6.00 2.14
CA THR A 112 -13.91 4.74 1.43
C THR A 112 -14.86 4.58 0.25
N PRO A 113 -14.37 4.37 -0.98
CA PRO A 113 -12.96 4.34 -1.38
C PRO A 113 -12.33 5.75 -1.47
N SER A 114 -11.12 5.92 -0.91
CA SER A 114 -10.44 7.22 -0.88
C SER A 114 -9.17 7.32 -1.72
N LEU A 115 -8.69 6.23 -2.33
CA LEU A 115 -7.43 6.23 -3.08
C LEU A 115 -7.51 7.06 -4.37
N ARG A 116 -6.50 7.88 -4.58
CA ARG A 116 -6.32 8.76 -5.75
C ARG A 116 -4.86 8.76 -6.18
N VAL A 117 -4.61 9.17 -7.41
CA VAL A 117 -3.26 9.47 -7.86
C VAL A 117 -2.72 10.71 -7.14
N GLY A 118 -1.44 10.70 -6.83
CA GLY A 118 -0.75 11.77 -6.14
C GLY A 118 -0.38 12.94 -7.06
N ARG A 119 0.38 13.91 -6.53
CA ARG A 119 0.80 15.10 -7.27
C ARG A 119 1.87 14.76 -8.31
N GLU A 120 2.91 14.02 -7.92
CA GLU A 120 4.06 13.72 -8.77
C GLU A 120 3.65 12.83 -9.95
N PHE A 121 2.84 11.79 -9.69
CA PHE A 121 2.28 10.97 -10.75
C PHE A 121 1.51 11.80 -11.80
N ARG A 122 0.70 12.77 -11.35
CA ARG A 122 -0.04 13.67 -12.27
C ARG A 122 0.91 14.57 -13.06
N ALA A 123 2.01 15.03 -12.47
CA ALA A 123 3.01 15.83 -13.16
C ALA A 123 3.69 15.02 -14.28
N HIS A 124 4.20 13.83 -13.95
CA HIS A 124 4.82 12.93 -14.93
C HIS A 124 3.85 12.50 -16.04
N SER A 125 2.60 12.20 -15.68
CA SER A 125 1.58 11.85 -16.67
C SER A 125 1.30 13.00 -17.66
N ARG A 126 1.28 14.26 -17.19
CA ARG A 126 1.09 15.42 -18.07
C ARG A 126 2.30 15.65 -18.99
N GLN A 127 3.52 15.57 -18.46
CA GLN A 127 4.74 15.68 -19.26
C GLN A 127 4.77 14.64 -20.38
N ARG A 128 4.43 13.39 -20.07
CA ARG A 128 4.33 12.31 -21.06
C ARG A 128 3.25 12.52 -22.12
N GLN A 129 2.15 13.20 -21.78
CA GLN A 129 1.09 13.51 -22.74
C GLN A 129 1.51 14.63 -23.71
N LEU A 130 2.19 15.65 -23.20
CA LEU A 130 2.73 16.75 -24.02
C LEU A 130 3.75 16.23 -25.04
N ALA A 131 4.71 15.41 -24.59
CA ALA A 131 5.73 14.81 -25.46
C ALA A 131 5.18 13.82 -26.51
N ARG A 132 3.91 13.41 -26.42
CA ARG A 132 3.25 12.56 -27.43
C ARG A 132 2.45 13.34 -28.46
N THR A 133 2.26 14.63 -28.22
CA THR A 133 1.46 15.53 -29.07
C THR A 133 2.35 16.42 -29.93
N GLU A 134 3.65 16.48 -29.61
CA GLU A 134 4.73 16.96 -30.47
C GLU A 134 5.15 15.89 -31.49
#